data_AF-A0A3D4YE04-F1
#
_entry.id   AF-A0A3D4YE04-F1
#
_cell.length_a   1.000
_cell.length_b   1.000
_cell.length_c   1.000
_cell.angle_alpha   90.00
_cell.angle_beta   90.00
_cell.angle_gamma   90.00
#
_symmetry.space_group_name_H-M   'P 1'
#
loop_
_entity.id
_entity.type
_entity.pdbx_description
1 polymer ?
#
loop_
_entity_poly.entity_id
_entity_poly.type
_entity_poly.pdbx_seq_one_letter_code
_entity_poly.pdbx_strand_id
1 'polypeptide(L)'
;DANCTAYLFQDKDVDQRILQLGKRRYEPAYTEMAFDGTVHYEITADIYGDMVEIPYRFTIPAKSDENTRKAMGAEKRDEINEELRQKRREHILEIVAVAEQNNEFITKRSLREKVGGMASIFEAVINAMIDDGEVLIKDLPGHMKHGAKKHYLGLPNERTNGVQIEAA
;
A
#
# COMPACT_ATOMS: atom_id res chain seq x y z
N ASP A 1 -5.81 -32.46 25.98
CA ASP A 1 -4.40 -32.32 25.60
C ASP A 1 -4.05 -33.38 24.57
N ALA A 2 -3.97 -33.00 23.29
CA ALA A 2 -3.69 -33.91 22.18
C ALA A 2 -2.47 -33.38 21.44
N ASN A 3 -1.29 -33.63 21.99
CA ASN A 3 -0.03 -33.32 21.32
C ASN A 3 0.13 -34.28 20.14
N CYS A 4 -0.27 -33.84 18.95
CA CYS A 4 0.02 -34.55 17.71
C CYS A 4 1.48 -34.25 17.31
N THR A 5 2.39 -35.12 17.71
CA THR A 5 3.79 -35.08 17.25
C THR A 5 3.89 -35.91 15.97
N ALA A 6 3.89 -35.25 14.81
CA ALA A 6 4.15 -35.92 13.53
C ALA A 6 5.60 -35.66 13.09
N TYR A 7 6.29 -36.72 12.67
CA TYR A 7 7.65 -36.64 12.14
C TYR A 7 7.61 -36.72 10.63
N LEU A 8 8.30 -35.78 9.98
CA LEU A 8 8.41 -35.70 8.53
C LEU A 8 9.63 -36.52 8.09
N PHE A 9 9.41 -37.59 7.33
CA PHE A 9 10.49 -38.44 6.81
C PHE A 9 10.46 -38.46 5.28
N GLN A 10 11.64 -38.53 4.68
CA GLN A 10 11.83 -38.89 3.27
C GLN A 10 12.35 -40.33 3.27
N ASP A 11 11.53 -41.27 2.82
CA ASP A 11 11.92 -42.68 2.71
C ASP A 11 12.93 -42.81 1.56
N LYS A 12 13.96 -43.65 1.71
CA LYS A 12 15.07 -43.71 0.73
C LYS A 12 14.63 -44.19 -0.66
N ASP A 13 13.51 -44.89 -0.71
CA ASP A 13 12.97 -45.53 -1.91
C ASP A 13 11.75 -44.81 -2.50
N VAL A 14 11.33 -43.68 -1.90
CA VAL A 14 10.16 -42.91 -2.35
C VAL A 14 10.52 -41.44 -2.43
N ASP A 15 10.37 -40.83 -3.60
CA ASP A 15 10.65 -39.40 -3.84
C ASP A 15 9.59 -38.46 -3.23
N GLN A 16 8.83 -38.94 -2.24
CA GLN A 16 7.73 -38.22 -1.61
C GLN A 16 7.93 -38.15 -0.09
N ARG A 17 7.54 -37.01 0.50
CA ARG A 17 7.61 -36.77 1.94
C ARG A 17 6.39 -37.40 2.60
N ILE A 18 6.63 -38.31 3.55
CA ILE A 18 5.57 -39.06 4.24
C ILE A 18 5.53 -38.61 5.70
N LEU A 19 4.32 -38.42 6.22
CA LEU A 19 4.09 -38.19 7.65
C LEU A 19 3.93 -39.55 8.34
N GLN A 20 4.79 -39.83 9.33
CA GLN A 20 4.68 -41.06 10.11
C GLN A 20 4.08 -40.79 11.48
N LEU A 21 2.95 -41.44 11.76
CA LEU A 21 2.29 -41.48 13.06
C LEU A 21 2.36 -42.92 13.58
N GLY A 22 3.34 -43.20 14.44
CA GLY A 22 3.60 -44.54 14.94
C GLY A 22 4.02 -45.52 13.82
N LYS A 23 3.24 -46.61 13.61
CA LYS A 23 3.49 -47.61 12.56
C LYS A 23 2.70 -47.38 11.27
N ARG A 24 1.91 -46.31 11.19
CA ARG A 24 1.08 -46.02 10.01
C ARG A 24 1.73 -44.93 9.17
N ARG A 25 1.73 -45.15 7.86
CA ARG A 25 2.07 -44.13 6.86
C ARG A 25 0.83 -43.28 6.62
N TYR A 26 0.97 -41.97 6.73
CA TYR A 26 -0.06 -41.01 6.35
C TYR A 26 0.38 -40.30 5.08
N GLU A 27 -0.38 -40.49 4.01
CA GLU A 27 -0.25 -39.72 2.78
C GLU A 27 -1.23 -38.54 2.86
N PRO A 28 -0.75 -37.30 2.93
CA PRO A 28 -1.62 -36.15 3.05
C PRO A 28 -2.36 -35.90 1.72
N ALA A 29 -3.69 -35.71 1.78
CA ALA A 29 -4.50 -35.36 0.61
C ALA A 29 -4.17 -33.97 0.01
N TYR A 30 -3.40 -33.15 0.75
CA TYR A 30 -2.94 -31.83 0.33
C TYR A 30 -1.61 -31.49 1.02
N THR A 31 -0.74 -30.78 0.30
CA THR A 31 0.60 -30.41 0.78
C THR A 31 0.66 -29.03 1.43
N GLU A 32 -0.37 -28.21 1.27
CA GLU A 32 -0.47 -26.86 1.82
C GLU A 32 -1.83 -26.65 2.49
N MET A 33 -1.83 -25.95 3.63
CA MET A 33 -3.04 -25.53 4.35
C MET A 33 -3.04 -24.02 4.54
N ALA A 34 -4.21 -23.41 4.38
CA ALA A 34 -4.47 -22.02 4.73
C ALA A 34 -5.18 -21.97 6.08
N PHE A 35 -4.76 -21.02 6.91
CA PHE A 35 -5.43 -20.66 8.15
C PHE A 35 -5.95 -19.24 7.99
N ASP A 36 -7.24 -19.10 7.71
CA ASP A 36 -7.92 -17.81 7.75
C ASP A 36 -8.67 -17.72 9.07
N GLY A 37 -8.09 -17.00 10.03
CA GLY A 37 -8.53 -17.01 11.42
C GLY A 37 -8.53 -15.62 12.01
N THR A 38 -9.68 -15.20 12.52
CA THR A 38 -9.84 -13.98 13.29
C THR A 38 -9.33 -14.21 14.71
N VAL A 39 -8.69 -13.19 15.29
CA VAL A 39 -8.33 -13.19 16.72
C VAL A 39 -9.58 -12.81 17.49
N HIS A 40 -10.01 -13.71 18.37
CA HIS A 40 -11.07 -13.50 19.33
C HIS A 40 -10.46 -13.26 20.72
N TYR A 41 -11.24 -12.67 21.61
CA TYR A 41 -10.82 -12.37 22.98
C TYR A 41 -11.87 -12.93 23.93
N GLU A 42 -11.40 -13.58 25.00
CA GLU A 42 -12.24 -14.03 26.10
C GLU A 42 -11.69 -13.44 27.40
N ILE A 43 -12.56 -12.91 28.25
CA ILE A 43 -12.17 -12.41 29.57
C ILE A 43 -12.28 -13.58 30.55
N THR A 44 -11.18 -13.93 31.20
CA THR A 44 -11.16 -14.94 32.26
C THR A 44 -10.42 -14.44 33.48
N ALA A 45 -10.72 -15.00 34.65
CA ALA A 45 -9.92 -14.79 35.84
C ALA A 45 -8.57 -15.53 35.71
N ASP A 46 -7.49 -14.86 36.07
CA ASP A 46 -6.18 -15.47 36.23
C ASP A 46 -6.07 -16.25 37.56
N ILE A 47 -4.88 -16.79 37.84
CA ILE A 47 -4.64 -17.58 39.06
C ILE A 47 -4.74 -16.76 40.36
N TYR A 48 -4.76 -15.43 40.26
CA TYR A 48 -4.89 -14.49 41.38
C TYR A 48 -6.30 -13.87 41.47
N GLY A 49 -7.18 -14.19 40.52
CA GLY A 49 -8.57 -13.71 40.47
C GLY A 49 -8.76 -12.43 39.66
N ASP A 50 -7.71 -11.92 39.02
CA ASP A 50 -7.78 -10.73 38.19
C ASP A 50 -8.32 -11.07 36.80
N MET A 51 -9.23 -10.24 36.29
CA MET A 51 -9.83 -10.45 34.97
C MET A 51 -8.84 -10.03 33.87
N VAL A 52 -8.45 -10.98 33.03
CA VAL A 52 -7.51 -10.81 31.92
C VAL A 52 -8.16 -11.16 30.59
N GLU A 53 -7.87 -10.38 29.56
CA GLU A 53 -8.24 -10.70 28.18
C GLU A 53 -7.25 -11.71 27.59
N ILE A 54 -7.75 -12.88 27.23
CA ILE A 54 -6.97 -13.93 26.56
C ILE A 54 -7.31 -13.93 25.07
N PRO A 55 -6.33 -13.62 24.19
CA PRO A 55 -6.53 -13.77 22.77
C PRO A 55 -6.50 -15.24 22.37
N TYR A 56 -7.50 -15.69 21.63
CA TYR A 56 -7.51 -17.00 20.99
C TYR A 56 -7.81 -16.87 19.51
N ARG A 57 -7.31 -17.82 18.72
CA ARG A 57 -7.59 -17.89 17.28
C ARG A 57 -8.44 -19.11 17.02
N PHE A 58 -9.63 -18.92 16.47
CA PHE A 58 -10.46 -19.99 15.97
C PHE A 58 -10.48 -19.94 14.44
N THR A 59 -10.10 -21.05 13.82
CA THR A 59 -10.09 -21.17 12.36
C THR A 59 -10.26 -22.62 11.97
N ILE A 60 -10.94 -22.86 10.85
CA ILE A 60 -11.03 -24.17 10.23
C ILE A 60 -9.96 -24.20 9.13
N PRO A 61 -8.94 -25.07 9.24
CA PRO A 61 -7.92 -25.17 8.21
C PRO A 61 -8.56 -25.54 6.88
N ALA A 62 -8.25 -24.76 5.84
CA ALA A 62 -8.69 -25.03 4.48
C ALA A 62 -7.51 -25.51 3.64
N LYS A 63 -7.81 -26.25 2.57
CA LYS A 63 -6.81 -26.59 1.57
C LYS A 63 -6.29 -25.29 0.93
N SER A 64 -4.98 -25.13 0.86
CA SER A 64 -4.34 -24.06 0.08
C SER A 64 -3.82 -24.63 -1.23
N ASP A 65 -4.04 -23.90 -2.33
CA ASP A 65 -3.39 -24.16 -3.61
C ASP A 65 -2.40 -23.02 -3.95
N GLU A 66 -1.36 -23.32 -4.73
CA GLU A 66 -0.29 -22.36 -5.08
C GLU A 66 -0.83 -21.10 -5.77
N ASN A 67 -1.86 -21.25 -6.61
CA ASN A 67 -2.50 -20.15 -7.32
C ASN A 67 -3.21 -19.18 -6.35
N THR A 68 -3.92 -19.71 -5.36
CA THR A 68 -4.57 -18.92 -4.30
C THR A 68 -3.56 -18.13 -3.48
N ARG A 69 -2.41 -18.72 -3.14
CA ARG A 69 -1.34 -18.01 -2.42
C ARG A 69 -0.76 -16.85 -3.24
N LYS A 70 -0.55 -17.07 -4.55
CA LYS A 70 -0.06 -16.01 -5.44
C LYS A 70 -1.08 -14.88 -5.59
N ALA A 71 -2.36 -15.21 -5.72
CA ALA A 71 -3.45 -14.22 -5.82
C ALA A 71 -3.54 -13.36 -4.55
N MET A 72 -3.60 -13.97 -3.36
CA MET A 72 -3.65 -13.23 -2.08
C MET A 72 -2.41 -12.36 -1.86
N GLY A 73 -1.24 -12.83 -2.30
CA GLY A 73 -0.01 -12.05 -2.25
C GLY A 73 0.01 -10.87 -3.22
N ALA A 74 -0.65 -11.00 -4.37
CA ALA A 74 -0.81 -9.91 -5.34
C ALA A 74 -1.80 -8.86 -4.84
N GLU A 75 -2.98 -9.27 -4.35
CA GLU A 75 -3.99 -8.37 -3.79
C GLU A 75 -3.44 -7.51 -2.66
N LYS A 76 -2.74 -8.11 -1.68
CA LYS A 76 -2.10 -7.36 -0.60
C LYS A 76 -1.04 -6.37 -1.08
N ARG A 77 -0.32 -6.71 -2.16
CA ARG A 77 0.68 -5.81 -2.74
C ARG A 77 -0.01 -4.66 -3.47
N ASP A 78 -1.10 -4.92 -4.16
CA ASP A 78 -1.87 -3.90 -4.87
C ASP A 78 -2.53 -2.93 -3.89
N GLU A 79 -3.09 -3.42 -2.78
CA GLU A 79 -3.62 -2.58 -1.69
C GLU A 79 -2.55 -1.66 -1.09
N ILE A 80 -1.38 -2.22 -0.73
CA ILE A 80 -0.27 -1.43 -0.18
C ILE A 80 0.22 -0.41 -1.20
N ASN A 81 0.31 -0.80 -2.48
CA ASN A 81 0.73 0.09 -3.55
C ASN A 81 -0.26 1.23 -3.75
N GLU A 82 -1.56 0.96 -3.65
CA GLU A 82 -2.61 1.96 -3.81
C GLU A 82 -2.61 2.95 -2.63
N GLU A 83 -2.46 2.46 -1.39
CA GLU A 83 -2.32 3.32 -0.22
C GLU A 83 -1.08 4.24 -0.32
N LEU A 84 0.05 3.70 -0.78
CA LEU A 84 1.26 4.47 -1.01
C LEU A 84 1.10 5.51 -2.12
N ARG A 85 0.36 5.19 -3.18
CA ARG A 85 0.03 6.16 -4.25
C ARG A 85 -0.87 7.26 -3.71
N GLN A 86 -1.90 6.93 -2.95
CA GLN A 86 -2.82 7.89 -2.37
C GLN A 86 -2.10 8.86 -1.43
N LYS A 87 -1.27 8.36 -0.51
CA LYS A 87 -0.43 9.22 0.36
C LYS A 87 0.48 10.16 -0.43
N ARG A 88 1.03 9.69 -1.56
CA ARG A 88 1.84 10.55 -2.44
C ARG A 88 0.99 11.62 -3.15
N ARG A 89 -0.21 11.28 -3.61
CA ARG A 89 -1.15 12.26 -4.20
C ARG A 89 -1.48 13.36 -3.20
N GLU A 90 -1.85 12.99 -1.98
CA GLU A 90 -2.13 13.92 -0.89
C GLU A 90 -0.94 14.84 -0.60
N HIS A 91 0.27 14.28 -0.49
CA HIS A 91 1.47 15.06 -0.23
C HIS A 91 1.83 16.01 -1.38
N ILE A 92 1.60 15.61 -2.64
CA ILE A 92 1.76 16.49 -3.81
C ILE A 92 0.78 17.66 -3.73
N LEU A 93 -0.49 17.40 -3.45
CA LEU A 93 -1.52 18.44 -3.34
C LEU A 93 -1.19 19.42 -2.24
N GLU A 94 -0.72 18.95 -1.08
CA GLU A 94 -0.28 19.78 0.03
C GLU A 94 0.83 20.74 -0.39
N ILE A 95 1.90 20.23 -1.02
CA ILE A 95 3.02 21.06 -1.45
C ILE A 95 2.60 22.09 -2.50
N VAL A 96 1.75 21.71 -3.46
CA VAL A 96 1.25 22.62 -4.49
C VAL A 96 0.34 23.68 -3.86
N ALA A 97 -0.54 23.31 -2.92
CA ALA A 97 -1.40 24.24 -2.20
C ALA A 97 -0.59 25.28 -1.41
N VAL A 98 0.43 24.82 -0.65
CA VAL A 98 1.31 25.71 0.12
C VAL A 98 2.12 26.63 -0.81
N ALA A 99 2.60 26.12 -1.94
CA ALA A 99 3.27 26.95 -2.95
C ALA A 99 2.33 28.03 -3.51
N GLU A 100 1.08 27.67 -3.81
CA GLU A 100 0.08 28.64 -4.29
C GLU A 100 -0.26 29.70 -3.24
N GLN A 101 -0.41 29.33 -1.96
CA GLN A 101 -0.63 30.26 -0.85
C GLN A 101 0.53 31.24 -0.66
N ASN A 102 1.76 30.77 -0.84
CA ASN A 102 2.98 31.57 -0.67
C ASN A 102 3.37 32.38 -1.92
N ASN A 103 2.54 32.41 -2.96
CA ASN A 103 2.88 33.00 -4.25
C ASN A 103 4.15 32.42 -4.91
N GLU A 104 4.48 31.16 -4.60
CA GLU A 104 5.61 30.44 -5.18
C GLU A 104 5.17 29.69 -6.45
N PHE A 105 5.93 29.84 -7.55
CA PHE A 105 5.68 29.12 -8.79
C PHE A 105 6.45 27.80 -8.81
N ILE A 106 5.82 26.72 -8.36
CA ILE A 106 6.48 25.42 -8.26
C ILE A 106 6.50 24.69 -9.62
N THR A 107 7.68 24.28 -10.06
CA THR A 107 7.83 23.46 -11.28
C THR A 107 7.81 21.98 -10.93
N LYS A 108 7.50 21.12 -11.91
CA LYS A 108 7.53 19.66 -11.74
C LYS A 108 8.87 19.14 -11.18
N ARG A 109 9.99 19.74 -11.60
CA ARG A 109 11.33 19.42 -11.07
C ARG A 109 11.48 19.78 -9.59
N SER A 110 11.08 20.99 -9.21
CA SER A 110 11.14 21.44 -7.81
C SER A 110 10.21 20.62 -6.92
N LEU A 111 9.00 20.31 -7.41
CA LEU A 111 8.06 19.44 -6.73
C LEU A 111 8.65 18.05 -6.48
N ARG A 112 9.32 17.45 -7.46
CA ARG A 112 10.01 16.16 -7.30
C ARG A 112 11.07 16.22 -6.20
N GLU A 113 11.85 17.29 -6.15
CA GLU A 113 12.89 17.49 -5.13
C GLU A 113 12.29 17.62 -3.72
N LYS A 114 11.12 18.27 -3.58
CA LYS A 114 10.39 18.39 -2.31
C LYS A 114 9.68 17.09 -1.88
N VAL A 115 9.07 16.35 -2.81
CA VAL A 115 8.35 15.09 -2.54
C VAL A 115 9.30 13.92 -2.27
N GLY A 116 10.44 13.88 -2.97
CA GLY A 116 11.44 12.82 -2.83
C GLY A 116 10.99 11.43 -3.32
N GLY A 117 11.89 10.46 -3.17
CA GLY A 117 11.67 9.08 -3.60
C GLY A 117 12.00 8.81 -5.08
N MET A 118 11.51 7.68 -5.59
CA MET A 118 11.86 7.19 -6.92
C MET A 118 11.19 8.02 -8.02
N ALA A 119 11.98 8.50 -8.98
CA ALA A 119 11.53 9.41 -10.04
C ALA A 119 10.42 8.82 -10.91
N SER A 120 10.49 7.53 -11.26
CA SER A 120 9.47 6.87 -12.09
C SER A 120 8.11 6.81 -11.42
N ILE A 121 8.06 6.59 -10.10
CA ILE A 121 6.81 6.59 -9.33
C ILE A 121 6.24 8.00 -9.28
N PHE A 122 7.07 8.99 -8.98
CA PHE A 122 6.64 10.39 -8.97
C PHE A 122 6.03 10.80 -10.31
N GLU A 123 6.73 10.51 -11.41
CA GLU A 123 6.27 10.81 -12.77
C GLU A 123 4.94 10.14 -13.11
N ALA A 124 4.75 8.88 -12.72
CA ALA A 124 3.49 8.17 -12.93
C ALA A 124 2.33 8.84 -12.16
N VAL A 125 2.55 9.15 -10.87
CA VAL A 125 1.52 9.74 -10.02
C VAL A 125 1.15 11.16 -10.47
N ILE A 126 2.14 12.03 -10.71
CA ILE A 126 1.86 13.43 -11.10
C ILE A 126 1.21 13.52 -12.48
N ASN A 127 1.56 12.66 -13.43
CA ASN A 127 0.91 12.66 -14.74
C ASN A 127 -0.55 12.21 -14.60
N ALA A 128 -0.82 11.16 -13.81
CA ALA A 128 -2.20 10.75 -13.52
C ALA A 128 -3.00 11.89 -12.86
N MET A 129 -2.42 12.63 -11.91
CA MET A 129 -3.08 13.79 -11.29
C MET A 129 -3.34 14.95 -12.26
N ILE A 130 -2.47 15.13 -13.26
CA ILE A 130 -2.67 16.12 -14.32
C ILE A 130 -3.80 15.68 -15.25
N ASP A 131 -3.82 14.41 -15.63
CA ASP A 131 -4.85 13.81 -16.48
C ASP A 131 -6.22 13.82 -15.80
N ASP A 132 -6.26 13.57 -14.49
CA ASP A 132 -7.46 13.62 -13.64
C ASP A 132 -7.90 15.06 -13.34
N GLY A 133 -7.12 16.07 -13.70
CA GLY A 133 -7.43 17.50 -13.48
C GLY A 133 -7.24 18.00 -12.05
N GLU A 134 -6.65 17.19 -11.16
CA GLU A 134 -6.34 17.57 -9.77
C GLU A 134 -5.20 18.59 -9.69
N VAL A 135 -4.29 18.57 -10.67
CA VAL A 135 -3.17 19.51 -10.80
C VAL A 135 -3.14 20.04 -12.22
N LEU A 136 -3.04 21.35 -12.38
CA LEU A 136 -2.96 22.01 -13.68
C LEU A 136 -1.56 22.53 -13.98
N ILE A 137 -1.17 22.43 -15.24
CA ILE A 137 0.00 23.11 -15.78
C ILE A 137 -0.41 24.53 -16.16
N LYS A 138 0.08 25.52 -15.42
CA LYS A 138 -0.20 26.95 -15.60
C LYS A 138 1.01 27.68 -16.19
N ASP A 139 0.75 28.76 -16.92
CA ASP A 139 1.79 29.58 -17.55
C ASP A 139 2.44 30.56 -16.57
N LEU A 140 3.78 30.61 -16.56
CA LEU A 140 4.50 31.62 -15.80
C LEU A 140 4.22 33.04 -16.33
N PRO A 141 4.25 34.07 -15.47
CA PRO A 141 4.16 35.46 -15.92
C PRO A 141 5.24 35.80 -16.96
N GLY A 142 4.93 36.67 -17.93
CA GLY A 142 5.82 36.97 -19.07
C GLY A 142 7.23 37.41 -18.68
N HIS A 143 7.37 38.14 -17.58
CA HIS A 143 8.66 38.59 -17.05
C HIS A 143 9.50 37.46 -16.41
N MET A 144 8.91 36.30 -16.14
CA MET A 144 9.58 35.11 -15.59
C MET A 144 9.78 34.00 -16.63
N LYS A 145 9.25 34.15 -17.85
CA LYS A 145 9.42 33.19 -18.95
C LYS A 145 10.85 33.28 -19.52
N HIS A 146 11.82 32.71 -18.82
CA HIS A 146 13.22 32.61 -19.29
C HIS A 146 13.61 31.14 -19.58
N GLY A 147 14.07 30.89 -20.81
CA GLY A 147 14.59 29.59 -21.24
C GLY A 147 13.55 28.46 -21.18
N ALA A 148 13.92 27.33 -20.58
CA ALA A 148 13.07 26.13 -20.47
C ALA A 148 11.98 26.23 -19.36
N LYS A 149 12.04 27.25 -18.50
CA LYS A 149 11.03 27.46 -17.44
C LYS A 149 9.90 28.32 -18.00
N LYS A 150 8.84 27.66 -18.47
CA LYS A 150 7.65 28.31 -19.04
C LYS A 150 6.38 28.08 -18.24
N HIS A 151 6.33 27.00 -17.47
CA HIS A 151 5.13 26.53 -16.78
C HIS A 151 5.41 26.18 -15.32
N TYR A 152 4.36 26.24 -14.50
CA TYR A 152 4.33 25.81 -13.10
C TYR A 152 3.10 24.95 -12.84
N LEU A 153 3.09 24.24 -11.72
CA LEU A 153 1.97 23.41 -11.27
C LEU A 153 1.10 24.21 -10.29
N GLY A 154 -0.21 24.15 -10.47
CA GLY A 154 -1.17 24.81 -9.59
C GLY A 154 -2.44 24.00 -9.43
N LEU A 155 -3.29 24.34 -8.46
CA LEU A 155 -4.56 23.67 -8.24
C LEU A 155 -5.62 24.17 -9.25
N PRO A 156 -6.66 23.37 -9.54
CA PRO A 156 -7.72 23.72 -10.49
C PRO A 156 -8.57 24.92 -10.05
N ASN A 157 -8.62 25.22 -8.76
CA ASN A 157 -9.32 26.41 -8.28
C ASN A 157 -8.51 27.66 -8.63
N GLU A 158 -9.15 28.57 -9.36
CA GLU A 158 -8.51 29.75 -9.93
C GLU A 158 -7.87 30.63 -8.84
N ARG A 159 -6.62 31.04 -9.07
CA ARG A 159 -6.24 32.40 -8.71
C ARG A 159 -7.10 33.31 -9.57
N THR A 160 -8.12 33.92 -8.98
CA THR A 160 -8.63 35.19 -9.47
C THR A 160 -7.46 36.15 -9.40
N ASN A 161 -6.69 36.23 -10.49
CA ASN A 161 -5.69 37.27 -10.66
C ASN A 161 -6.47 38.58 -10.68
N GLY A 162 -6.46 39.28 -9.55
CA GLY A 162 -6.92 40.66 -9.42
C GLY A 162 -6.01 41.62 -10.17
N VAL A 163 -5.88 41.43 -11.48
CA VAL A 163 -5.49 42.51 -12.40
C VAL A 163 -6.78 42.91 -13.10
N GLN A 164 -7.52 43.82 -12.46
CA GLN A 164 -8.46 44.66 -13.18
C GLN A 164 -7.64 45.41 -14.23
N ILE A 165 -7.77 45.00 -15.50
CA ILE A 165 -7.39 45.85 -16.60
C ILE A 165 -8.51 46.91 -16.66
N GLU A 166 -8.20 48.10 -16.16
CA GLU A 166 -9.00 49.30 -16.43
C GLU A 166 -9.12 49.44 -17.95
N ALA A 167 -10.34 49.29 -18.47
CA ALA A 167 -10.67 49.73 -19.81
C ALA A 167 -10.99 51.23 -19.74
N ALA A 168 -10.11 52.03 -20.35
CA ALA A 168 -10.32 53.43 -20.68
C ALA A 168 -11.38 53.59 -21.79
#